data_AF-A0A520UUB1-F1
#
_entry.id   AF-A0A520UUB1-F1
#
_cell.length_a   1.000
_cell.length_b   1.000
_cell.length_c   1.000
_cell.angle_alpha   90.00
_cell.angle_beta   90.00
_cell.angle_gamma   90.00
#
_symmetry.space_group_name_H-M   'P 1'
#
loop_
_entity.id
_entity.type
_entity.pdbx_description
1 polymer ?
#
loop_
_entity_poly.entity_id
_entity_poly.type
_entity_poly.pdbx_seq_one_letter_code
_entity_poly.pdbx_strand_id
1 'polypeptide(L)'
;MAGVRMVIGWVLAVLLLGMSANSFITEGALTTEAWGFLLLTPLALVIALSPTVPWESIDSQGETEWSDDDGSDEGDKDVPDPIESGFDIPVL
;
A
#
# COMPACT_ATOMS: atom_id res chain seq x y z
N MET A 1 -4.94 26.55 -3.52
CA MET A 1 -3.92 25.69 -2.88
C MET A 1 -3.82 24.30 -3.50
N ALA A 2 -4.95 23.67 -3.89
CA ALA A 2 -5.00 22.37 -4.57
C ALA A 2 -4.09 22.25 -5.81
N GLY A 3 -4.21 23.20 -6.76
CA GLY A 3 -3.44 23.16 -8.01
C GLY A 3 -1.91 23.27 -7.82
N VAL A 4 -1.45 23.98 -6.79
CA VAL A 4 -0.01 24.08 -6.49
C VAL A 4 0.54 22.75 -6.00
N ARG A 5 -0.19 22.06 -5.12
CA ARG A 5 0.20 20.72 -4.63
C ARG A 5 0.23 19.69 -5.76
N MET A 6 -0.77 19.75 -6.65
CA MET A 6 -0.83 18.90 -7.84
C MET A 6 0.41 19.10 -8.72
N VAL A 7 0.75 20.35 -9.04
CA VAL A 7 1.94 20.67 -9.85
C VAL A 7 3.22 20.20 -9.16
N ILE A 8 3.39 20.48 -7.86
CA ILE A 8 4.56 20.04 -7.09
C ILE A 8 4.68 18.51 -7.10
N GLY A 9 3.59 17.80 -6.83
CA GLY A 9 3.59 16.34 -6.78
C GLY A 9 3.96 15.71 -8.13
N TRP A 10 3.41 16.24 -9.24
CA TRP A 10 3.78 15.78 -10.58
C TRP A 10 5.23 16.08 -10.94
N VAL A 11 5.73 17.28 -10.64
CA VAL A 11 7.13 17.64 -10.85
C VAL A 11 8.04 16.70 -10.06
N LEU A 12 7.72 16.44 -8.79
CA LEU A 12 8.50 15.55 -7.94
C LEU A 12 8.48 14.10 -8.46
N ALA A 13 7.32 13.61 -8.91
CA ALA A 13 7.18 12.26 -9.46
C ALA A 13 8.02 12.07 -10.74
N VAL A 14 7.95 13.02 -11.68
CA VAL A 14 8.74 12.98 -12.92
C VAL A 14 10.24 13.03 -12.62
N LEU A 15 10.65 13.87 -11.65
CA LEU A 15 12.04 14.03 -11.27
C LEU A 15 12.60 12.75 -10.61
N LEU A 16 11.85 12.13 -9.70
CA LEU A 16 12.24 10.86 -9.09
C LEU A 16 12.33 9.72 -10.11
N LEU A 17 11.35 9.63 -11.02
CA LEU A 17 11.38 8.63 -12.08
C LEU A 17 12.59 8.83 -13.01
N GLY A 18 12.89 10.08 -13.36
CA GLY A 18 14.07 10.44 -14.15
C GLY A 18 15.38 10.09 -13.46
N MET A 19 15.50 10.36 -12.15
CA MET A 19 16.68 9.99 -11.36
C MET A 19 16.86 8.47 -11.26
N SER A 20 15.76 7.73 -11.05
CA SER A 20 15.76 6.27 -11.06
C SER A 20 16.27 5.70 -12.39
N ALA A 21 15.74 6.21 -13.50
CA ALA A 21 16.17 5.81 -14.84
C ALA A 21 17.63 6.19 -15.13
N ASN A 22 18.07 7.37 -14.70
CA ASN A 22 19.45 7.82 -14.89
C ASN A 22 20.43 6.91 -14.14
N SER A 23 20.17 6.61 -12.87
CA SER A 23 20.99 5.69 -12.06
C SER A 23 21.07 4.31 -12.72
N PHE A 24 19.94 3.78 -13.20
CA PHE A 24 19.91 2.50 -13.91
C PHE A 24 20.77 2.51 -15.19
N ILE A 25 20.72 3.59 -15.99
CA ILE A 25 21.52 3.71 -17.22
C ILE A 25 23.01 3.84 -16.91
N THR A 26 23.37 4.60 -15.88
CA THR A 26 24.79 4.84 -15.54
C THR A 26 25.47 3.63 -14.92
N GLU A 27 24.74 2.87 -14.10
CA GLU A 27 25.30 1.72 -13.36
C GLU A 27 25.09 0.40 -14.10
N GLY A 28 24.17 0.36 -15.07
CA GLY A 28 23.84 -0.85 -15.83
C GLY A 28 23.12 -1.93 -15.01
N ALA A 29 22.70 -1.59 -13.79
CA ALA A 29 22.01 -2.46 -12.85
C ALA A 29 21.04 -1.66 -11.98
N LEU A 30 20.06 -2.34 -11.39
CA LEU A 30 19.14 -1.74 -10.41
C LEU A 30 19.85 -1.62 -9.06
N THR A 31 20.35 -0.43 -8.76
CA THR A 31 21.03 -0.12 -7.50
C THR A 31 20.06 0.34 -6.41
N THR A 32 20.53 0.37 -5.17
CA THR A 32 19.74 0.84 -4.02
C THR A 32 19.23 2.27 -4.21
N GLU A 33 19.97 3.12 -4.90
CA GLU A 33 19.58 4.50 -5.21
C GLU A 33 18.40 4.52 -6.19
N ALA A 34 18.50 3.77 -7.30
CA ALA A 34 17.41 3.61 -8.26
C ALA A 34 16.11 3.13 -7.59
N TRP A 35 16.23 2.15 -6.67
CA TRP A 35 15.11 1.67 -5.87
C TRP A 35 14.56 2.73 -4.93
N GLY A 36 15.43 3.51 -4.26
CA GLY A 36 15.03 4.61 -3.38
C GLY A 36 14.15 5.63 -4.09
N PHE A 37 14.54 6.07 -5.29
CA PHE A 37 13.74 7.00 -6.09
C PHE A 37 12.39 6.40 -6.53
N LEU A 38 12.39 5.12 -6.93
CA LEU A 38 11.20 4.43 -7.39
C LEU A 38 10.18 4.23 -6.26
N LEU A 39 10.67 3.89 -5.05
CA LEU A 39 9.85 3.75 -3.85
C LEU A 39 9.32 5.09 -3.31
N LEU A 40 10.00 6.20 -3.59
CA LEU A 40 9.51 7.53 -3.20
C LEU A 40 8.49 8.11 -4.20
N THR A 41 8.43 7.58 -5.43
CA THR A 41 7.52 8.06 -6.47
C THR A 41 6.03 7.96 -6.07
N PRO A 42 5.53 6.88 -5.43
CA PRO A 42 4.18 6.82 -4.89
C PRO A 42 3.84 7.96 -3.92
N LEU A 43 4.79 8.39 -3.07
CA LEU A 43 4.57 9.50 -2.16
C LEU A 43 4.33 10.83 -2.91
N ALA A 44 5.09 11.05 -3.99
CA ALA A 44 4.90 12.19 -4.87
C ALA A 44 3.50 12.19 -5.52
N LEU A 45 3.05 11.01 -5.95
CA LEU A 45 1.72 10.82 -6.54
C LEU A 45 0.61 11.03 -5.53
N VAL A 46 0.79 10.62 -4.27
CA VAL A 46 -0.16 10.96 -3.19
C VAL A 46 -0.29 12.47 -3.05
N ILE A 47 0.80 13.23 -3.07
CA ILE A 47 0.74 14.70 -3.03
C ILE A 47 0.04 15.28 -4.27
N ALA A 48 0.27 14.68 -5.44
CA ALA A 48 -0.28 15.13 -6.72
C ALA A 48 -1.79 14.88 -6.86
N LEU A 49 -2.24 13.71 -6.40
CA LEU A 49 -3.59 13.18 -6.60
C LEU A 49 -4.47 13.27 -5.35
N SER A 50 -3.90 13.70 -4.21
CA SER A 50 -4.63 13.83 -2.94
C SER A 50 -5.91 14.64 -3.14
N PRO A 51 -7.08 14.03 -2.90
CA PRO A 51 -8.34 14.74 -2.90
C PRO A 51 -8.29 15.92 -1.93
N THR A 52 -8.80 17.08 -2.32
CA THR A 52 -8.86 18.25 -1.44
C THR A 52 -10.13 18.30 -0.60
N VAL A 53 -10.76 17.15 -0.37
CA VAL A 53 -12.02 17.09 0.37
C VAL A 53 -11.73 17.60 1.78
N PRO A 54 -12.51 18.58 2.28
CA PRO A 54 -12.56 18.81 3.71
C PRO A 54 -12.89 17.46 4.35
N TRP A 55 -12.14 17.09 5.37
CA TRP A 55 -12.40 15.96 6.26
C TRP A 55 -13.65 16.24 7.11
N GLU A 56 -14.69 16.82 6.52
CA GLU A 56 -15.97 17.05 7.15
C GLU A 56 -16.72 15.72 7.08
N SER A 57 -16.64 15.01 8.21
CA SER A 57 -17.38 13.80 8.57
C SER A 57 -17.33 12.67 7.54
N ILE A 58 -16.35 11.76 7.70
CA ILE A 58 -16.70 10.34 7.68
C ILE A 58 -17.43 10.09 9.00
N ASP A 59 -18.68 10.52 9.05
CA ASP A 59 -19.69 9.87 9.87
C ASP A 59 -20.63 9.23 8.86
N SER A 60 -20.76 7.90 8.93
CA SER A 60 -21.76 7.11 8.22
C SER A 60 -21.57 6.97 6.70
N GLN A 61 -20.59 6.17 6.28
CA GLN A 61 -20.79 5.07 5.31
C GLN A 61 -19.44 4.41 5.00
N GLY A 62 -19.17 3.27 5.62
CA GLY A 62 -18.03 2.43 5.26
C GLY A 62 -16.95 2.30 6.33
N GLU A 63 -17.30 2.51 7.61
CA GLU A 63 -16.72 1.66 8.64
C GLU A 63 -17.15 0.23 8.26
N THR A 64 -16.35 -0.52 7.50
CA THR A 64 -16.39 -1.98 7.67
C THR A 64 -15.86 -2.21 9.07
N GLU A 65 -16.75 -2.06 10.04
CA GLU A 65 -16.61 -2.63 11.37
C GLU A 65 -16.18 -4.07 11.13
N TRP A 66 -14.92 -4.36 11.47
CA TRP A 66 -14.51 -5.74 11.62
C TRP A 66 -15.37 -6.23 12.77
N SER A 67 -16.45 -6.90 12.43
CA SER A 67 -17.40 -7.39 13.40
C SER A 67 -16.63 -8.38 14.26
N ASP A 68 -16.34 -8.00 15.50
CA ASP A 68 -16.14 -8.91 16.62
C ASP A 68 -17.49 -9.59 16.97
N ASP A 69 -18.32 -9.89 15.96
CA ASP A 69 -19.32 -10.92 16.10
C ASP A 69 -18.50 -12.21 16.18
N ASP A 70 -18.22 -12.59 17.43
CA ASP A 70 -18.14 -13.98 17.88
C ASP A 70 -19.50 -14.65 17.63
N GLY A 71 -19.94 -14.53 16.37
CA GLY A 71 -21.07 -15.19 15.79
C GLY A 71 -20.69 -16.63 15.83
N SER A 72 -21.30 -17.32 16.78
CA SER A 72 -21.44 -18.76 16.86
C SER A 72 -22.02 -19.28 15.54
N ASP A 73 -21.20 -19.29 14.50
CA ASP A 73 -21.44 -20.01 13.28
C ASP A 73 -20.72 -21.33 13.49
N GLU A 74 -21.40 -22.22 14.22
CA GLU A 74 -21.28 -23.68 14.07
C GLU A 74 -21.72 -24.09 12.65
N GLY A 75 -21.29 -23.34 11.63
CA GLY A 75 -21.28 -23.77 10.26
C GLY A 75 -20.12 -24.72 10.17
N ASP A 76 -20.43 -26.00 10.07
CA ASP A 76 -19.57 -27.14 9.76
C ASP A 76 -18.40 -26.72 8.87
N LYS A 77 -17.34 -26.21 9.49
CA LYS A 77 -16.10 -25.92 8.79
C LYS A 77 -15.46 -27.29 8.70
N ASP A 78 -15.62 -27.92 7.54
CA ASP A 78 -14.94 -29.14 7.13
C ASP A 78 -13.43 -28.81 6.99
N VAL A 79 -12.82 -28.42 8.11
CA VAL A 79 -11.39 -28.15 8.25
C VAL A 79 -10.75 -29.52 8.47
N PRO A 80 -9.99 -30.05 7.51
CA PRO A 80 -9.34 -31.33 7.68
C PRO A 80 -8.34 -31.24 8.84
N ASP A 81 -8.18 -32.33 9.60
CA ASP A 81 -7.23 -32.36 10.71
C ASP A 81 -5.84 -31.92 10.20
N PRO A 82 -5.19 -30.92 10.83
CA PRO A 82 -3.88 -30.44 10.40
C PRO A 82 -2.82 -31.56 10.36
N ILE A 83 -2.96 -32.58 11.23
CA ILE A 83 -2.09 -33.75 11.23
C ILE A 83 -2.32 -34.61 9.99
N GLU A 84 -3.58 -34.85 9.61
CA GLU A 84 -3.92 -35.59 8.38
C GLU A 84 -3.57 -34.79 7.12
N SER A 85 -3.55 -33.46 7.21
CA SER A 85 -3.15 -32.54 6.15
C SER A 85 -1.61 -32.38 6.01
N GLY A 86 -0.83 -33.03 6.88
CA GLY A 86 0.63 -32.97 6.85
C GLY A 86 1.24 -31.64 7.34
N PHE A 87 0.46 -30.83 8.06
CA PHE A 87 0.99 -29.66 8.76
C PHE A 87 1.60 -30.07 10.09
N ASP A 88 2.84 -29.64 10.34
CA ASP A 88 3.51 -29.84 11.63
C ASP A 88 2.98 -28.83 12.66
N ILE A 89 2.58 -29.30 13.84
CA ILE A 89 2.07 -28.44 14.92
C ILE A 89 3.26 -28.04 15.80
N PRO A 90 3.64 -26.75 15.86
CA PRO A 90 4.75 -26.33 16.71
C PRO A 90 4.42 -26.59 18.18
N VAL A 91 5.32 -27.30 18.86
CA VAL A 91 5.27 -27.50 20.32
C VAL A 91 5.95 -26.30 20.99
N LEU A 92 5.24 -25.64 21.92
CA LEU A 92 5.77 -24.55 22.74
C LEU A 92 6.64 -25.08 23.89
#